data_AF-A0A060S0L6-F1
#
_entry.id   AF-A0A060S0L6-F1
#
_cell.length_a   1.000
_cell.length_b   1.000
_cell.length_c   1.000
_cell.angle_alpha   90.00
_cell.angle_beta   90.00
_cell.angle_gamma   90.00
#
_symmetry.space_group_name_H-M   'P 1'
#
loop_
_entity.id
_entity.type
_entity.pdbx_description
1 polymer ?
#
loop_
_entity_poly.entity_id
_entity_poly.type
_entity_poly.pdbx_seq_one_letter_code
_entity_poly.pdbx_strand_id
1 'polypeptide(L)' 'MNIKIGYVIKNLNINIKIVCISFYKYNFKYKKLLLCNLYIKIYDNRNEVIINDYILFKYYKKSKYCNNRVIKIL' A
#
# COMPACT_ATOMS: atom_id res chain seq x y z
N MET A 1 7.65 -14.90 -1.71
CA MET A 1 6.89 -13.87 -2.47
C MET A 1 6.24 -12.95 -1.45
N ASN A 2 6.77 -11.74 -1.24
CA ASN A 2 6.32 -10.88 -0.14
C ASN A 2 5.07 -10.10 -0.56
N ILE A 3 3.90 -10.59 -0.18
CA ILE A 3 2.61 -9.89 -0.33
C ILE A 3 2.46 -8.93 0.85
N LYS A 4 1.98 -7.73 0.59
CA LYS A 4 1.66 -6.74 1.62
C LYS A 4 0.18 -6.42 1.57
N ILE A 5 -0.37 -6.10 2.73
CA ILE A 5 -1.71 -5.56 2.87
C ILE A 5 -1.62 -4.05 3.09
N GLY A 6 -2.56 -3.31 2.53
CA GLY A 6 -2.67 -1.89 2.80
C GLY A 6 -4.04 -1.35 2.49
N TYR A 7 -4.29 -0.15 2.97
CA TYR A 7 -5.55 0.57 2.86
C TYR A 7 -5.46 1.70 1.83
N VAL A 8 -6.45 1.84 0.96
CA VAL A 8 -6.45 2.83 -0.11
C VAL A 8 -6.92 4.18 0.40
N ILE A 9 -6.04 5.19 0.33
CA ILE A 9 -6.32 6.53 0.86
C ILE A 9 -6.84 7.45 -0.22
N LYS A 10 -6.21 7.42 -1.40
CA LYS A 10 -6.44 8.41 -2.44
C LYS A 10 -6.11 7.86 -3.83
N ASN A 11 -6.86 8.34 -4.82
CA ASN A 11 -6.57 8.14 -6.23
C ASN A 11 -5.65 9.27 -6.71
N LEU A 12 -4.50 8.92 -7.31
CA LEU A 12 -3.66 9.91 -7.99
C LEU A 12 -4.18 10.14 -9.41
N ASN A 13 -4.31 9.05 -10.17
CA ASN A 13 -4.87 9.02 -11.52
C ASN A 13 -5.80 7.80 -11.63
N ILE A 14 -6.42 7.59 -12.80
CA ILE A 14 -7.29 6.44 -13.09
C ILE A 14 -6.61 5.12 -12.66
N ASN A 15 -5.37 4.89 -13.10
CA ASN A 15 -4.71 3.60 -12.85
C ASN A 15 -3.72 3.59 -11.66
N ILE A 16 -3.58 4.70 -10.93
CA ILE A 16 -2.59 4.81 -9.84
C ILE A 16 -3.27 5.26 -8.55
N LYS A 17 -3.11 4.44 -7.52
CA LYS A 17 -3.68 4.63 -6.19
C LYS A 17 -2.56 4.81 -5.15
N ILE A 18 -2.83 5.56 -4.08
CA ILE A 18 -1.97 5.65 -2.90
C ILE A 18 -2.54 4.76 -1.81
N VAL A 19 -1.68 3.90 -1.27
CA VAL A 19 -2.03 2.94 -0.23
C VAL A 19 -1.17 3.15 1.00
N CYS A 20 -1.82 3.14 2.15
CA CYS A 20 -1.20 3.12 3.47
C CYS A 20 -0.84 1.70 3.85
N ILE A 21 0.39 1.49 4.33
CA ILE A 21 0.74 0.33 5.14
C ILE A 21 1.02 0.83 6.54
N SER A 22 0.24 0.37 7.50
CA SER A 22 0.52 0.58 8.91
C SER A 22 1.30 -0.59 9.46
N PHE A 23 2.36 -0.31 10.22
CA PHE A 23 3.20 -1.32 10.86
C PHE A 23 3.68 -0.83 12.21
N TYR A 24 3.95 -1.76 13.11
CA TYR A 24 4.51 -1.43 14.43
C TYR A 24 6.03 -1.39 14.36
N LYS A 25 6.62 -0.30 14.88
CA LYS A 25 8.05 -0.17 15.10
C LYS A 25 8.32 -0.09 16.59
N TYR A 26 9.19 -0.96 17.10
CA TYR A 26 9.58 -0.92 18.51
C TYR A 26 10.49 0.28 18.79
N ASN A 27 10.17 1.01 19.85
CA ASN A 27 10.98 2.11 20.36
C ASN A 27 11.71 1.68 21.64
N PHE A 28 13.04 1.53 21.55
CA PHE A 28 13.88 1.11 22.66
C PHE A 28 13.90 2.10 23.83
N LYS A 29 13.77 3.41 23.57
CA LYS A 29 13.80 4.44 24.61
C LYS A 29 12.57 4.36 25.53
N TYR A 30 11.39 4.15 24.94
CA TYR A 30 10.12 4.11 25.68
C TYR A 30 9.62 2.68 25.95
N LYS A 31 10.35 1.65 25.51
CA LYS A 31 9.96 0.23 25.58
C LYS A 31 8.53 -0.02 25.05
N LYS A 32 8.14 0.65 23.97
CA LYS A 32 6.77 0.62 23.42
C LYS A 32 6.77 0.45 21.91
N LEU A 33 5.75 -0.25 21.39
CA LEU A 33 5.46 -0.31 19.95
C LEU A 33 4.75 0.96 19.49
N LEU A 34 5.32 1.64 18.51
CA LEU A 34 4.72 2.80 17.85
C LEU A 34 4.11 2.37 16.52
N LEU A 35 2.88 2.81 16.25
CA LEU A 35 2.27 2.63 14.94
C LEU A 35 2.89 3.63 13.97
N CYS A 36 3.46 3.13 12.88
CA CYS A 36 4.03 3.93 11.80
C CYS A 36 3.29 3.65 10.49
N ASN A 37 3.17 4.67 9.64
CA ASN A 37 2.49 4.60 8.35
C ASN A 37 3.49 4.80 7.21
N LEU A 38 3.41 3.97 6.18
CA LEU A 38 4.16 4.08 4.93
C LEU A 38 3.18 4.24 3.77
N TYR A 39 3.42 5.23 2.92
CA TYR A 39 2.60 5.48 1.75
C TYR A 39 3.26 4.94 0.49
N ILE A 40 2.53 4.13 -0.27
CA ILE A 40 3.02 3.47 -1.48
C ILE A 40 2.09 3.75 -2.65
N LYS A 41 2.68 3.98 -3.83
CA LYS A 41 1.95 4.04 -5.11
C LYS A 41 1.74 2.64 -5.67
N ILE A 42 0.51 2.35 -6.06
CA ILE A 42 0.10 1.04 -6.59
C ILE A 42 -0.59 1.23 -7.93
N TYR A 43 -0.22 0.38 -8.88
CA TYR A 43 -0.84 0.30 -10.19
C TYR A 43 -2.04 -0.64 -10.14
N ASP A 44 -3.19 -0.10 -10.49
CA ASP A 44 -4.42 -0.85 -10.74
C ASP A 44 -4.76 -0.78 -12.22
N ASN A 45 -4.71 -1.92 -12.90
CA ASN A 45 -5.00 -1.98 -14.34
C ASN A 45 -6.49 -1.95 -14.64
N ARG A 46 -7.32 -2.47 -13.74
CA ARG A 46 -8.76 -2.60 -13.94
C ARG A 46 -9.52 -1.40 -13.38
N ASN A 47 -8.85 -0.58 -12.56
CA ASN A 47 -9.44 0.56 -11.87
C ASN A 47 -10.68 0.15 -11.05
N GLU A 48 -10.63 -1.06 -10.48
CA GLU A 48 -11.67 -1.62 -9.62
C GLU A 48 -11.48 -1.18 -8.16
N VAL A 49 -10.28 -0.75 -7.78
CA VAL A 49 -9.94 -0.35 -6.41
C VAL A 49 -10.49 1.03 -6.07
N ILE A 50 -11.29 1.10 -5.01
CA ILE A 50 -11.93 2.31 -4.50
C ILE A 50 -11.19 2.82 -3.26
N ILE A 51 -11.39 4.10 -2.95
CA ILE A 51 -10.91 4.69 -1.70
C ILE A 51 -11.59 3.95 -0.53
N ASN A 52 -10.80 3.68 0.51
CA ASN A 52 -11.17 2.91 1.69
C ASN A 52 -11.12 1.38 1.57
N ASP A 53 -10.81 0.83 0.40
CA ASP A 53 -10.61 -0.62 0.26
C ASP A 53 -9.33 -1.08 0.95
N TYR A 54 -9.36 -2.31 1.47
CA TYR A 54 -8.16 -3.05 1.81
C TYR A 54 -7.72 -3.87 0.62
N ILE A 55 -6.43 -3.81 0.29
CA ILE A 55 -5.89 -4.53 -0.86
C ILE A 55 -4.64 -5.31 -0.50
N LEU A 56 -4.53 -6.49 -1.12
CA LEU A 56 -3.29 -7.24 -1.20
C LEU A 56 -2.54 -6.83 -2.46
N PHE A 57 -1.26 -6.50 -2.29
CA PHE A 57 -0.41 -6.11 -3.40
C PHE A 57 0.98 -6.73 -3.27
N LYS A 58 1.69 -6.75 -4.40
CA LYS A 58 3.09 -7.16 -4.45
C LYS A 58 3.91 -6.22 -5.31
N TYR A 59 5.21 -6.29 -5.09
CA TYR A 59 6.17 -5.64 -5.94
C TYR A 59 6.02 -6.09 -7.40
N TYR A 60 6.03 -5.12 -8.30
CA TYR A 60 5.96 -5.29 -9.74
C TYR A 60 6.66 -4.09 -10.39
N LYS A 61 7.76 -4.33 -11.09
CA LYS A 61 8.54 -3.26 -11.72
C LYS A 61 7.80 -2.75 -12.97
N LYS A 62 7.01 -1.68 -12.82
CA LYS A 62 6.33 -1.02 -13.95
C LYS A 62 7.06 0.24 -14.40
N SER A 63 7.40 1.13 -13.47
CA SER A 63 8.06 2.40 -13.76
C SER A 63 8.95 2.85 -12.61
N LYS A 64 9.75 3.89 -12.81
CA LYS A 64 10.62 4.46 -11.75
C LYS A 64 9.85 4.80 -10.47
N TYR A 65 8.56 5.15 -10.58
CA TYR A 65 7.75 5.68 -9.47
C TYR A 65 6.55 4.79 -9.08
N CYS A 66 6.26 3.73 -9.82
CA CYS A 66 5.18 2.79 -9.50
C CYS A 66 5.69 1.36 -9.63
N ASN A 67 5.96 0.75 -8.48
CA ASN A 67 6.63 -0.54 -8.38
C ASN A 67 5.78 -1.60 -7.70
N ASN A 68 4.46 -1.42 -7.66
CA ASN A 68 3.55 -2.36 -7.02
C ASN A 68 2.29 -2.52 -7.85
N ARG A 69 1.73 -3.73 -7.85
CA ARG A 69 0.46 -4.05 -8.50
C ARG A 69 -0.51 -4.67 -7.51
N VAL A 70 -1.79 -4.40 -7.71
CA VAL A 70 -2.89 -5.04 -6.99
C VAL A 70 -2.92 -6.55 -7.32
N ILE A 71 -3.15 -7.38 -6.32
CA ILE A 71 -3.41 -8.82 -6.48
C ILE A 71 -4.89 -9.09 -6.25
N LYS A 72 -5.42 -8.60 -5.12
CA LYS A 72 -6.77 -8.91 -4.65
C LYS A 72 -7.28 -7.75 -3.78
N ILE A 73 -8.56 -7.43 -3.94
CA ILE A 73 -9.32 -6.57 -3.02
C ILE A 73 -9.88 -7.48 -1.92
N LEU A 74 -9.73 -7.06 -0.67
CA LEU A 74 -10.23 -7.75 0.52
C LEU A 74 -11.56 -7.13 0.94
#